data_AF-A0AAW2EDE8-F1
#
_entry.id   AF-A0AAW2EDE8-F1
#
_cell.length_a   1.000
_cell.length_b   1.000
_cell.length_c   1.000
_cell.angle_alpha   90.00
_cell.angle_beta   90.00
_cell.angle_gamma   90.00
#
_symmetry.space_group_name_H-M   'P 1'
#
loop_
_entity.id
_entity.type
_entity.pdbx_description
1 polymer ?
#
loop_
_entity_poly.entity_id
_entity_poly.type
_entity_poly.pdbx_seq_one_letter_code
_entity_poly.pdbx_strand_id
1 'polypeptide(L)'
;MLESYNKILQRLKSGPLVKEMIHHMVKKAQNTLQPDRKLWIYSAHDETVANMLMTLDLFEPHCPPYAALILIELRRKEDQYFVTISYKNTTKEPRLMTLPNCATLCPLNEFINLTKNIVPEDWEKECFNRNEISFSDIIGNYCI
;
A
#
# COMPACT_ATOMS: atom_id res chain seq x y z
N MET A 1 10.80 16.45 1.39
CA MET A 1 10.73 15.26 0.52
C MET A 1 9.41 15.32 -0.24
N LEU A 2 9.34 14.92 -1.51
CA LEU A 2 8.07 14.92 -2.26
C LEU A 2 7.23 13.72 -1.82
N GLU A 3 6.13 13.95 -1.11
CA GLU A 3 5.19 12.92 -0.69
C GLU A 3 4.47 12.30 -1.92
N SER A 4 3.78 11.16 -1.76
CA SER A 4 3.11 10.43 -2.87
C SER A 4 1.82 11.11 -3.34
N TYR A 5 1.89 12.38 -3.72
CA TYR A 5 0.76 13.25 -4.04
C TYR A 5 0.16 13.01 -5.44
N ASN A 6 0.93 12.39 -6.35
CA ASN A 6 0.50 12.07 -7.71
C ASN A 6 0.66 10.58 -8.01
N LYS A 7 0.05 10.11 -9.11
CA LYS A 7 0.04 8.69 -9.48
C LYS A 7 1.44 8.12 -9.78
N ILE A 8 2.34 8.91 -10.37
CA ILE A 8 3.71 8.48 -10.65
C ILE A 8 4.44 8.17 -9.35
N LEU A 9 4.38 9.09 -8.38
CA LEU A 9 5.01 8.91 -7.07
C LEU A 9 4.40 7.76 -6.29
N GLN A 10 3.08 7.60 -6.32
CA GLN A 10 2.40 6.46 -5.69
C GLN A 10 2.91 5.13 -6.25
N ARG A 11 3.08 5.04 -7.58
CA ARG A 11 3.63 3.86 -8.26
C ARG A 11 5.09 3.58 -7.93
N LEU A 12 5.92 4.62 -7.84
CA LEU A 12 7.36 4.47 -7.62
C LEU A 12 7.74 4.33 -6.14
N LYS A 13 6.96 4.87 -5.21
CA LYS A 13 7.26 4.85 -3.77
C LYS A 13 6.66 3.63 -3.07
N SER A 14 5.39 3.71 -2.66
CA SER A 14 4.74 2.63 -1.92
C SER A 14 4.16 1.53 -2.81
N GLY A 15 4.03 1.76 -4.12
CA GLY A 15 3.55 0.79 -5.10
C GLY A 15 4.22 -0.59 -5.05
N PRO A 16 5.57 -0.70 -4.99
CA PRO A 16 6.26 -1.98 -4.84
C PRO A 16 5.88 -2.73 -3.56
N LEU A 17 5.73 -2.02 -2.44
CA LEU A 17 5.34 -2.63 -1.17
C LEU A 17 3.89 -3.13 -1.23
N VAL A 18 2.98 -2.36 -1.85
CA VAL A 18 1.60 -2.81 -2.10
C VAL A 18 1.59 -4.07 -2.98
N LYS A 19 2.43 -4.12 -4.03
CA LYS A 19 2.60 -5.30 -4.89
C LYS A 19 3.01 -6.55 -4.09
N GLU A 20 4.00 -6.40 -3.21
CA GLU A 20 4.49 -7.48 -2.35
C GLU A 20 3.39 -7.98 -1.39
N MET A 21 2.68 -7.05 -0.73
CA MET A 21 1.58 -7.39 0.16
C MET A 21 0.46 -8.15 -0.55
N ILE A 22 0.06 -7.69 -1.75
CA ILE A 22 -0.93 -8.39 -2.60
C ILE A 22 -0.44 -9.78 -2.96
N HIS A 23 0.82 -9.93 -3.37
CA HIS A 23 1.41 -11.22 -3.69
C HIS A 23 1.35 -12.20 -2.52
N HIS A 24 1.68 -11.75 -1.31
CA HIS A 24 1.55 -12.56 -0.10
C HIS A 24 0.10 -12.97 0.17
N MET A 25 -0.86 -12.05 0.02
CA MET A 25 -2.28 -12.33 0.22
C MET A 25 -2.81 -13.35 -0.79
N VAL A 26 -2.49 -13.19 -2.07
CA VAL A 26 -2.91 -14.10 -3.15
C VAL A 26 -2.34 -15.51 -2.91
N LYS A 27 -1.04 -15.63 -2.62
CA LYS A 27 -0.44 -16.92 -2.29
C LYS A 27 -1.05 -17.57 -1.06
N LYS A 28 -1.37 -16.78 -0.02
CA LYS A 28 -2.06 -17.28 1.18
C LYS A 28 -3.47 -17.76 0.85
N ALA A 29 -4.22 -17.01 0.04
CA ALA A 29 -5.57 -17.38 -0.37
C ALA A 29 -5.60 -18.66 -1.23
N GLN A 30 -4.56 -18.89 -2.03
CA GLN A 30 -4.40 -20.09 -2.86
C GLN A 30 -3.77 -21.28 -2.13
N ASN A 31 -3.42 -21.15 -0.84
CA ASN A 31 -2.67 -22.14 -0.07
C ASN A 31 -1.31 -22.53 -0.70
N THR A 32 -0.67 -21.61 -1.41
CA THR A 32 0.64 -21.80 -2.07
C THR A 32 1.78 -21.03 -1.39
N LEU A 33 1.49 -20.26 -0.33
CA LEU A 33 2.49 -19.53 0.43
C LEU A 33 3.40 -20.48 1.22
N GLN A 34 4.72 -20.37 1.03
CA GLN A 34 5.72 -21.20 1.70
C GLN A 34 6.86 -20.34 2.29
N PRO A 35 7.18 -20.46 3.59
CA PRO A 35 6.39 -21.14 4.62
C PRO A 35 5.01 -20.47 4.77
N ASP A 36 4.05 -21.18 5.38
CA ASP A 36 2.68 -20.68 5.59
C ASP A 36 2.62 -19.54 6.64
N ARG A 37 3.18 -18.39 6.28
CA ARG A 37 3.35 -17.24 7.17
C ARG A 37 2.00 -16.58 7.44
N LYS A 38 1.77 -16.20 8.70
CA LYS A 38 0.54 -15.52 9.15
C LYS A 38 0.72 -14.01 9.35
N LEU A 39 1.96 -13.55 9.53
CA LEU A 39 2.27 -12.16 9.86
C LEU A 39 3.54 -11.72 9.14
N TRP A 40 3.48 -10.51 8.58
CA TRP A 40 4.61 -9.78 8.01
C TRP A 40 4.70 -8.44 8.76
N ILE A 41 5.90 -8.06 9.21
CA ILE A 41 6.12 -6.82 9.93
C ILE A 41 7.16 -6.02 9.15
N TYR A 42 6.79 -4.80 8.76
CA TYR A 42 7.65 -3.85 8.07
C TYR A 42 7.92 -2.68 9.00
N SER A 43 9.14 -2.61 9.56
CA SER A 43 9.57 -1.47 10.37
C SER A 43 10.08 -0.36 9.44
N ALA A 44 9.47 0.82 9.50
CA ALA A 44 9.71 1.88 8.54
C ALA A 44 9.61 3.27 9.19
N HIS A 45 9.74 4.32 8.37
CA HIS A 45 9.67 5.71 8.79
C HIS A 45 8.25 6.27 8.70
N ASP A 46 8.01 7.40 9.35
CA ASP A 46 6.76 8.18 9.25
C ASP A 46 6.41 8.51 7.80
N GLU A 47 7.39 8.89 6.99
CA GLU A 47 7.22 9.11 5.56
C GLU A 47 6.70 7.86 4.82
N THR A 48 7.13 6.66 5.22
CA THR A 48 6.62 5.41 4.63
C THR A 48 5.14 5.21 4.97
N VAL A 49 4.75 5.51 6.21
CA VAL A 49 3.36 5.43 6.66
C VAL A 49 2.50 6.44 5.91
N ALA A 50 2.94 7.70 5.80
CA ALA A 50 2.23 8.74 5.06
C ALA A 50 2.10 8.37 3.57
N ASN A 51 3.20 7.96 2.92
CA ASN A 51 3.20 7.57 1.51
C ASN A 51 2.29 6.36 1.24
N MET A 52 2.26 5.38 2.14
CA MET A 52 1.34 4.23 2.02
C MET A 52 -0.12 4.68 2.12
N LEU A 53 -0.46 5.52 3.10
CA LEU A 53 -1.83 6.06 3.23
C LEU A 53 -2.22 6.90 2.00
N MET A 54 -1.33 7.74 1.47
CA MET A 54 -1.59 8.53 0.28
C MET A 54 -1.75 7.67 -0.97
N THR A 55 -0.92 6.63 -1.09
CA THR A 55 -0.98 5.67 -2.20
C THR A 55 -2.28 4.89 -2.20
N LEU A 56 -2.82 4.56 -1.03
CA LEU A 56 -4.13 3.94 -0.85
C LEU A 56 -5.29 4.95 -0.85
N ASP A 57 -5.02 6.25 -1.01
CA ASP A 57 -6.02 7.33 -0.97
C ASP A 57 -6.83 7.36 0.35
N LEU A 58 -6.11 7.16 1.46
CA LEU A 58 -6.63 7.10 2.85
C LEU A 58 -5.99 8.15 3.77
N PHE A 59 -5.11 9.00 3.24
CA PHE A 59 -4.36 9.96 4.03
C PHE A 59 -5.20 11.21 4.35
N GLU A 60 -5.27 11.55 5.63
CA GLU A 60 -5.70 12.86 6.11
C GLU A 60 -4.44 13.69 6.41
N PRO A 61 -4.38 15.02 6.20
CA PRO A 61 -3.17 15.80 6.47
C PRO A 61 -2.74 15.77 7.94
N HIS A 62 -1.65 15.04 8.24
CA HIS A 62 -1.01 14.99 9.55
C HIS A 62 0.39 14.37 9.45
N CYS A 63 1.23 14.59 10.47
CA CYS A 63 2.46 13.83 10.63
C CYS A 63 2.16 12.51 11.35
N PRO A 64 2.47 11.33 10.77
CA PRO A 64 2.31 10.07 11.49
C PRO A 64 3.08 10.08 12.81
N PRO A 65 2.42 9.86 13.96
CA PRO A 65 3.08 9.91 15.25
C PRO A 65 3.99 8.70 15.46
N TYR A 66 4.83 8.76 16.50
CA TYR A 66 5.64 7.61 16.89
C TYR A 66 4.79 6.36 17.12
N ALA A 67 5.31 5.23 16.67
CA ALA A 67 4.64 3.93 16.70
C ALA A 67 3.28 3.90 15.96
N ALA A 68 3.05 4.83 15.02
CA ALA A 68 1.94 4.71 14.09
C ALA A 68 2.03 3.41 13.29
N LEU A 69 0.86 2.81 13.04
CA LEU A 69 0.77 1.48 12.45
C LEU A 69 -0.36 1.43 11.44
N ILE A 70 -0.07 0.86 10.27
CA ILE A 70 -1.08 0.45 9.29
C ILE A 70 -1.19 -1.08 9.37
N LEU A 71 -2.40 -1.56 9.60
CA LEU A 71 -2.74 -2.99 9.58
C LEU A 71 -3.47 -3.27 8.27
N ILE A 72 -2.94 -4.15 7.43
CA ILE A 72 -3.62 -4.64 6.24
C ILE A 72 -3.80 -6.14 6.40
N GLU A 73 -5.05 -6.56 6.61
CA GLU A 73 -5.37 -7.91 7.05
C GLU A 73 -6.17 -8.65 5.97
N LEU A 74 -5.73 -9.88 5.67
CA LEU A 74 -6.48 -10.82 4.85
C LEU A 74 -7.39 -11.66 5.75
N ARG A 75 -8.70 -11.58 5.54
CA ARG A 75 -9.74 -12.30 6.26
C ARG A 75 -10.42 -13.31 5.34
N ARG A 76 -10.92 -14.41 5.90
CA ARG A 76 -11.72 -15.42 5.19
C ARG A 76 -13.12 -15.50 5.81
N LYS A 77 -14.15 -15.46 4.99
CA LYS A 77 -15.55 -15.69 5.37
C LYS A 77 -16.23 -16.49 4.26
N GLU A 78 -16.86 -17.62 4.58
CA GLU A 78 -17.64 -18.43 3.63
C GLU A 78 -16.88 -18.70 2.31
N ASP A 79 -15.62 -19.13 2.44
CA ASP A 79 -14.70 -19.41 1.33
C ASP A 79 -14.31 -18.24 0.42
N GLN A 80 -14.70 -17.02 0.79
CA GLN A 80 -14.26 -15.78 0.15
C GLN A 80 -13.21 -15.06 1.00
N TYR A 81 -12.33 -14.33 0.32
CA TYR A 81 -11.25 -13.57 0.95
C TYR A 81 -11.51 -12.08 0.86
N PHE A 82 -11.26 -11.38 1.96
CA PHE A 82 -11.48 -9.95 2.13
C PHE A 82 -10.24 -9.28 2.71
N VAL A 83 -10.01 -8.04 2.33
CA VAL A 83 -8.95 -7.18 2.84
C VAL A 83 -9.58 -6.09 3.68
N THR A 84 -9.00 -5.86 4.86
CA THR A 84 -9.35 -4.73 5.70
C THR A 84 -8.12 -3.93 6.06
N ILE A 85 -8.27 -2.62 6.14
CA ILE A 85 -7.18 -1.69 6.39
C ILE A 85 -7.55 -0.92 7.66
N SER A 86 -6.66 -0.90 8.64
CA SER A 86 -6.84 -0.09 9.85
C SER A 86 -5.61 0.77 10.10
N TYR A 87 -5.83 1.97 10.61
CA TYR A 87 -4.77 2.91 10.97
C TYR A 87 -4.80 3.21 12.46
N LYS A 88 -3.68 3.02 13.13
CA LYS A 88 -3.49 3.34 14.54
C LYS A 88 -2.48 4.48 14.66
N ASN A 89 -2.96 5.66 15.04
CA ASN A 89 -2.14 6.85 15.30
C ASN A 89 -2.32 7.40 16.72
N THR A 90 -2.99 6.66 17.61
CA THR A 90 -3.12 7.01 19.02
C THR A 90 -2.92 5.76 19.87
N THR A 91 -2.96 5.91 21.19
CA THR A 91 -2.95 4.78 22.13
C THR A 91 -4.25 3.97 22.12
N LYS A 92 -5.32 4.48 21.49
CA LYS A 92 -6.62 3.80 21.36
C LYS A 92 -6.57 2.70 20.29
N GLU A 93 -7.68 1.98 20.14
CA GLU A 93 -7.84 0.95 19.11
C GLU A 93 -7.62 1.50 17.68
N PRO A 94 -7.08 0.69 16.75
CA PRO A 94 -6.93 1.08 15.35
C PRO A 94 -8.27 1.50 14.72
N ARG A 95 -8.27 2.64 14.03
CA ARG A 95 -9.43 3.09 13.24
C ARG A 95 -9.51 2.28 11.96
N LEU A 96 -10.67 1.67 11.71
CA LEU A 96 -10.94 0.95 10.47
C LEU A 96 -11.13 1.95 9.31
N MET A 97 -10.44 1.72 8.21
CA MET A 97 -10.39 2.56 7.02
C MET A 97 -11.16 1.88 5.88
N THR A 98 -11.71 2.68 4.96
CA THR A 98 -12.43 2.17 3.79
C THR A 98 -11.78 2.71 2.53
N LEU A 99 -11.28 1.81 1.69
CA LEU A 99 -10.69 2.16 0.40
C LEU A 99 -11.76 2.84 -0.47
N PRO A 100 -11.43 3.92 -1.20
CA PRO A 100 -12.39 4.55 -2.10
C PRO A 100 -12.94 3.54 -3.11
N ASN A 101 -14.26 3.58 -3.32
CA ASN A 101 -14.98 2.63 -4.18
C ASN A 101 -14.92 1.16 -3.74
N CYS A 102 -14.67 0.88 -2.46
CA CYS A 102 -14.82 -0.46 -1.90
C CYS A 102 -15.62 -0.43 -0.59
N ALA A 103 -16.05 -1.61 -0.13
CA ALA A 103 -16.56 -1.78 1.23
C ALA A 103 -15.41 -1.90 2.24
N THR A 104 -15.71 -1.69 3.53
CA THR A 104 -14.73 -1.85 4.60
C THR A 104 -14.17 -3.28 4.70
N LEU A 105 -15.01 -4.28 4.37
CA LEU A 105 -14.58 -5.64 4.05
C LEU A 105 -14.42 -5.74 2.52
N CYS A 106 -13.27 -5.31 2.01
CA CYS A 106 -13.05 -5.20 0.57
C CYS A 106 -12.73 -6.59 -0.01
N PRO A 107 -13.49 -7.15 -0.96
CA PRO A 107 -13.15 -8.42 -1.59
C PRO A 107 -11.73 -8.39 -2.16
N LEU A 108 -10.94 -9.47 -1.98
CA LEU A 108 -9.53 -9.49 -2.40
C LEU A 108 -9.36 -9.14 -3.89
N ASN A 109 -10.23 -9.66 -4.76
CA ASN A 109 -10.19 -9.35 -6.20
C ASN A 109 -10.47 -7.88 -6.51
N GLU A 110 -11.37 -7.25 -5.75
CA GLU A 110 -11.71 -5.85 -5.90
C GLU A 110 -10.57 -4.96 -5.39
N PHE A 111 -9.96 -5.32 -4.26
CA PHE A 111 -8.76 -4.67 -3.75
C PHE A 111 -7.61 -4.68 -4.78
N ILE A 112 -7.36 -5.82 -5.42
CA ILE A 112 -6.36 -5.96 -6.49
C ILE A 112 -6.70 -5.05 -7.68
N ASN A 113 -7.98 -5.01 -8.08
CA ASN A 113 -8.40 -4.18 -9.20
C ASN A 113 -8.25 -2.67 -8.92
N LEU A 114 -8.67 -2.22 -7.73
CA LEU A 114 -8.59 -0.81 -7.31
C LEU A 114 -7.13 -0.33 -7.15
N THR A 115 -6.23 -1.23 -6.76
CA THR A 115 -4.80 -0.94 -6.60
C THR A 115 -3.97 -1.16 -7.88
N LYS A 116 -4.57 -1.64 -8.97
CA LYS A 116 -3.84 -1.94 -10.22
C LYS A 116 -3.04 -0.76 -10.76
N ASN A 117 -3.60 0.45 -10.69
CA ASN A 117 -2.96 1.66 -11.22
C ASN A 117 -1.81 2.19 -10.35
N ILE A 118 -1.68 1.74 -9.11
CA ILE A 118 -0.56 2.12 -8.21
C ILE A 118 0.50 1.02 -8.11
N VAL A 119 0.23 -0.19 -8.62
CA VAL A 119 1.20 -1.29 -8.60
C VAL A 119 2.06 -1.24 -9.88
N PRO A 120 3.40 -1.12 -9.76
CA PRO A 120 4.28 -1.12 -10.91
C PRO A 120 4.39 -2.50 -11.55
N GLU A 121 4.48 -2.56 -12.88
CA GLU A 121 4.72 -3.81 -13.60
C GLU A 121 6.20 -4.16 -13.52
N ASP A 122 7.04 -3.21 -13.92
CA ASP A 122 8.50 -3.25 -13.86
C ASP A 122 8.99 -1.95 -13.22
N TRP A 123 9.19 -2.01 -11.90
CA TRP A 123 9.55 -0.83 -11.13
C TRP A 123 10.89 -0.23 -11.56
N GLU A 124 11.88 -1.06 -11.91
CA GLU A 124 13.21 -0.58 -12.29
C GLU A 124 13.13 0.17 -13.62
N LYS A 125 12.42 -0.39 -14.60
CA LYS A 125 12.18 0.30 -15.86
C LYS A 125 11.37 1.58 -15.69
N GLU A 126 10.30 1.54 -14.90
CA GLU A 126 9.46 2.72 -14.61
C GLU A 126 10.26 3.82 -13.88
N CYS A 127 11.19 3.44 -12.99
CA CYS A 127 12.07 4.34 -12.27
C CYS A 127 13.02 5.14 -13.18
N PHE A 128 13.55 4.50 -14.23
CA PHE A 128 14.54 5.10 -15.12
C PHE A 128 13.95 5.65 -16.43
N ASN A 129 12.63 5.61 -16.61
CA ASN A 129 11.98 6.07 -17.83
C ASN A 129 11.82 7.60 -17.86
N ARG A 130 12.77 8.29 -18.50
CA ARG A 130 12.85 9.76 -18.56
C ARG A 130 11.76 10.46 -19.39
N ASN A 131 10.94 9.71 -20.14
CA ASN A 131 10.04 10.29 -21.14
C ASN A 131 8.67 10.77 -20.59
N GLU A 132 8.33 10.42 -19.34
CA GLU A 132 7.05 10.82 -18.69
C GLU A 132 7.27 11.73 -17.46
N ILE A 133 8.50 12.15 -17.25
CA ILE A 133 8.97 12.81 -16.04
C ILE A 133 9.17 14.29 -16.36
N SER A 134 8.35 15.17 -15.79
CA SER A 134 8.44 16.62 -16.03
C SER A 134 9.75 17.18 -15.48
N PHE A 135 10.16 18.40 -15.88
CA PHE A 135 11.46 18.95 -15.47
C PHE A 135 11.63 19.13 -13.94
N SER A 136 10.52 19.26 -13.18
CA SER A 136 10.52 19.21 -11.71
C SER A 136 10.68 17.81 -11.13
N ASP A 137 10.47 16.78 -11.96
CA ASP A 137 10.60 15.36 -11.65
C ASP A 137 12.00 14.80 -12.04
N ILE A 138 12.95 15.63 -12.47
CA ILE A 138 14.31 15.19 -12.89
C ILE A 138 15.34 15.29 -11.75
N ILE A 139 15.03 16.05 -10.70
CA ILE A 139 16.04 16.45 -9.68
C ILE A 139 16.11 15.45 -8.51
N GLY A 140 15.10 14.59 -8.33
CA GLY A 140 15.10 13.54 -7.30
C GLY A 140 15.44 12.16 -7.87
N ASN A 141 16.24 11.36 -7.17
CA ASN A 141 16.08 9.91 -7.28
C ASN A 141 14.71 9.59 -6.63
N TYR A 142 13.65 9.47 -7.43
CA TYR A 142 12.27 9.21 -6.96
C TYR A 142 12.07 7.83 -6.34
N CYS A 143 13.09 6.98 -6.51
CA CYS A 143 13.14 5.58 -6.14
C CYS A 143 13.93 5.43 -4.85
N ILE A 144 13.42 6.04 -3.77
CA ILE A 144 13.88 5.85 -2.39
C ILE A 144 12.63 5.82 -1.50
#